data_AF-A0A0Q9KCN2-F1
#
_entry.id   AF-A0A0Q9KCN2-F1
#
_cell.length_a   1.000
_cell.length_b   1.000
_cell.length_c   1.000
_cell.angle_alpha   90.00
_cell.angle_beta   90.00
_cell.angle_gamma   90.00
#
_symmetry.space_group_name_H-M   'P 1'
#
loop_
_entity.id
_entity.type
_entity.pdbx_description
1 polymer ?
#
loop_
_entity_poly.entity_id
_entity_poly.type
_entity_poly.pdbx_seq_one_letter_code
_entity_poly.pdbx_strand_id
1 'polypeptide(L)'
;MGAMIFFALTALAGLGVLIRALTAKAVATCHGSAMSAGDMCEIGTRRSGDVTRDYQTSLDVAQAALHGQQLAGLLVLLASLVIIALLQSTWRRDLRMLEGLAQERPELSHVDRGLMAPVFGGICAIVLLAAGGYYFFVTQGASGFGVVPAVLAAVILAGLVILVLARPKGATALLLYPTDLAVVSRGARSRVPYSDVQHFVGDKTHSFNWAGSGRGDVLLGQDESPRLRQVLAERTHAALAQSAPQQLAQGQTVDFGEITLSRDVMTINGKNIAMGNLASFITATSGSDTAFEARDHSGTVLGSAVTARVANADILRSLLTDRGIAVM
;
A
#
# COMPACT_ATOMS: atom_id res chain seq x y z
N MET A 1 3.78 15.23 4.54
CA MET A 1 3.64 16.62 4.04
C MET A 1 3.52 16.70 2.52
N GLY A 2 4.31 15.94 1.74
CA GLY A 2 4.25 15.99 0.27
C GLY A 2 2.85 15.80 -0.34
N ALA A 3 2.04 14.87 0.18
CA ALA A 3 0.66 14.68 -0.28
C ALA A 3 -0.23 15.91 -0.05
N MET A 4 -0.08 16.64 1.06
CA MET A 4 -0.86 17.86 1.31
C MET A 4 -0.48 18.98 0.32
N ILE A 5 0.82 19.14 0.04
CA ILE A 5 1.31 20.11 -0.94
C ILE A 5 0.76 19.76 -2.33
N PHE A 6 0.78 18.48 -2.69
CA PHE A 6 0.24 18.00 -3.96
C PHE A 6 -1.25 18.34 -4.12
N PHE A 7 -2.10 17.95 -3.17
CA PHE A 7 -3.53 18.25 -3.26
C PHE A 7 -3.81 19.76 -3.18
N ALA A 8 -2.97 20.55 -2.51
CA ALA A 8 -3.06 22.00 -2.55
C ALA A 8 -2.77 22.56 -3.96
N LEU A 9 -1.76 22.03 -4.65
CA LEU A 9 -1.48 22.38 -6.04
C LEU A 9 -2.60 21.93 -6.99
N THR A 10 -3.17 20.74 -6.77
CA THR A 10 -4.34 20.26 -7.54
C THR A 10 -5.56 21.14 -7.31
N ALA A 11 -5.81 21.58 -6.07
CA ALA A 11 -6.87 22.53 -5.74
C ALA A 11 -6.66 23.87 -6.47
N LEU A 12 -5.43 24.40 -6.48
CA LEU A 12 -5.08 25.63 -7.21
C LEU A 12 -5.27 25.47 -8.73
N ALA A 13 -4.91 24.32 -9.29
CA ALA A 13 -5.14 24.03 -10.70
C ALA A 13 -6.65 23.96 -11.04
N GLY A 14 -7.45 23.28 -10.21
CA GLY A 14 -8.91 23.24 -10.35
C GLY A 14 -9.54 24.64 -10.24
N LEU A 15 -9.07 25.46 -9.30
CA LEU A 15 -9.47 26.86 -9.16
C LEU A 15 -9.09 27.68 -10.40
N GLY A 16 -7.89 27.49 -10.95
CA GLY A 16 -7.45 28.16 -12.17
C GLY A 16 -8.32 27.81 -13.39
N VAL A 17 -8.68 26.53 -13.55
CA VAL A 17 -9.62 26.07 -14.59
C VAL A 17 -10.99 26.71 -14.40
N LEU A 18 -11.50 26.74 -13.16
CA LEU A 18 -12.78 27.36 -12.83
C LEU A 18 -12.78 28.87 -13.15
N ILE A 19 -11.77 29.61 -12.70
CA ILE A 19 -11.65 31.06 -12.98
C ILE A 19 -11.53 31.32 -14.48
N ARG A 20 -10.72 30.53 -15.20
CA ARG A 20 -10.58 30.64 -16.65
C ARG A 20 -11.90 30.38 -17.37
N ALA A 21 -12.67 29.38 -16.94
CA ALA A 21 -13.95 29.04 -17.55
C ALA A 21 -15.07 30.04 -17.16
N LEU A 22 -14.97 30.73 -16.03
CA LEU A 22 -15.87 31.83 -15.64
C LEU A 22 -15.56 33.13 -16.39
N THR A 23 -14.30 33.35 -16.78
CA THR A 23 -13.85 34.56 -17.49
C THR A 23 -13.86 34.41 -19.01
N ALA A 24 -13.88 33.18 -19.52
CA ALA A 24 -13.95 32.89 -20.94
C ALA A 24 -15.37 33.11 -21.51
N LYS A 25 -15.43 33.61 -22.75
CA LYS A 25 -16.67 33.75 -23.51
C LYS A 25 -16.82 32.57 -24.47
N ALA A 26 -18.03 32.04 -24.59
CA ALA A 26 -18.35 31.05 -25.60
C ALA A 26 -18.23 31.70 -26.98
N VAL A 27 -17.43 31.11 -27.87
CA VAL A 27 -17.29 31.54 -29.26
C VAL A 27 -17.64 30.35 -30.12
N ALA A 28 -18.66 30.52 -30.98
CA ALA A 28 -18.98 29.52 -31.99
C ALA A 28 -17.83 29.45 -33.00
N THR A 29 -17.33 28.25 -33.28
CA THR A 29 -16.23 28.05 -34.24
C THR A 29 -16.53 26.92 -35.21
N CYS A 30 -16.06 27.07 -36.45
CA CYS A 30 -16.11 26.06 -37.50
C CYS A 30 -14.67 25.79 -37.98
N HIS A 31 -14.16 24.56 -37.90
CA HIS A 31 -12.77 24.23 -38.27
C HIS A 31 -11.70 25.16 -37.65
N GLY A 32 -11.97 25.73 -36.47
CA GLY A 32 -11.07 26.65 -35.76
C GLY A 32 -11.25 28.15 -36.10
N SER A 33 -12.10 28.53 -37.05
CA SER A 33 -12.45 29.93 -37.32
C SER A 33 -13.72 30.35 -36.58
N ALA A 34 -13.79 31.60 -36.11
CA ALA A 34 -14.97 32.13 -35.44
C ALA A 34 -16.13 32.30 -36.43
N MET A 35 -17.33 31.86 -36.02
CA MET A 35 -18.56 32.02 -36.78
C MET A 35 -19.32 33.28 -36.35
N SER A 36 -20.04 33.87 -37.28
CA SER A 36 -20.99 34.97 -37.07
C SER A 36 -22.43 34.46 -37.06
N ALA A 37 -23.35 35.25 -36.50
CA ALA A 37 -24.77 34.90 -36.49
C ALA A 37 -25.30 34.75 -37.93
N GLY A 38 -25.87 33.59 -38.24
CA GLY A 38 -26.35 33.24 -39.58
C GLY A 38 -25.42 32.32 -40.38
N ASP A 39 -24.19 32.08 -39.91
CA ASP A 39 -23.25 31.18 -40.57
C ASP A 39 -23.66 29.71 -40.41
N MET A 40 -23.36 28.90 -41.43
CA MET A 40 -23.49 27.44 -41.40
C MET A 40 -22.12 26.79 -41.61
N CYS A 41 -21.86 25.72 -40.85
CA CYS A 41 -20.62 24.96 -40.88
C CYS A 41 -20.89 23.55 -41.41
N GLU A 42 -20.16 23.12 -42.44
CA GLU A 42 -20.19 21.73 -42.89
C GLU A 42 -19.25 20.88 -42.04
N ILE A 43 -19.84 19.92 -41.32
CA ILE A 43 -19.11 18.97 -40.46
C ILE A 43 -19.22 17.57 -41.09
N GLY A 44 -18.65 17.42 -42.29
CA GLY A 44 -18.57 16.16 -43.00
C GLY A 44 -17.29 15.39 -42.69
N THR A 45 -17.39 14.08 -42.46
CA THR A 45 -16.26 13.15 -42.63
C THR A 45 -16.60 12.20 -43.76
N ARG A 46 -15.61 11.81 -44.58
CA ARG A 46 -15.71 11.06 -45.86
C ARG A 46 -16.66 9.83 -45.92
N ARG A 47 -17.24 9.36 -44.82
CA ARG A 47 -18.12 8.18 -44.73
C ARG A 47 -19.53 8.45 -44.18
N SER A 48 -19.79 9.63 -43.62
CA SER A 48 -21.09 10.05 -43.10
C SER A 48 -21.44 11.34 -43.81
N GLY A 49 -22.50 11.35 -44.63
CA GLY A 49 -22.85 12.47 -45.52
C GLY A 49 -22.84 13.84 -44.83
N ASP A 50 -22.78 14.91 -45.63
CA ASP A 50 -22.61 16.27 -45.13
C ASP A 50 -23.71 16.63 -44.13
N VAL A 51 -23.30 16.76 -42.87
CA VAL A 51 -24.12 17.29 -41.79
C VAL A 51 -23.71 18.74 -41.62
N THR A 52 -24.63 19.66 -41.90
CA THR A 52 -24.46 21.08 -41.60
C THR A 52 -24.87 21.37 -40.17
N ARG A 53 -24.08 22.21 -39.48
CA ARG A 53 -24.37 22.72 -38.16
C ARG A 53 -24.45 24.24 -38.22
N ASP A 54 -25.52 24.80 -37.71
CA ASP A 54 -25.71 26.25 -37.68
C ASP A 54 -24.92 26.93 -36.54
N TYR A 55 -24.87 28.25 -36.58
CA TYR A 55 -24.25 29.09 -35.56
C TYR A 55 -24.80 28.81 -34.15
N GLN A 56 -26.13 28.68 -34.00
CA GLN A 56 -26.76 28.49 -32.68
C GLN A 56 -26.35 27.15 -32.05
N THR A 57 -26.41 26.05 -32.81
CA THR A 57 -26.00 24.73 -32.31
C THR A 57 -24.50 24.71 -31.97
N SER A 58 -23.67 25.42 -32.72
CA SER A 58 -22.22 25.53 -32.43
C SER A 58 -21.95 26.38 -31.18
N LEU A 59 -22.74 27.43 -30.96
CA LEU A 59 -22.67 28.28 -29.76
C LEU A 59 -23.13 27.51 -28.52
N ASP A 60 -24.22 26.73 -28.60
CA ASP A 60 -24.73 25.92 -27.49
C ASP A 60 -23.72 24.85 -27.06
N VAL A 61 -23.04 24.21 -28.02
CA VAL A 61 -21.94 23.27 -27.77
C VAL A 61 -20.78 23.97 -27.06
N ALA A 62 -20.39 25.17 -27.49
CA ALA A 62 -19.34 25.94 -26.85
C ALA A 62 -19.73 26.40 -25.43
N GLN A 63 -20.97 26.82 -25.23
CA GLN A 63 -21.51 27.20 -23.92
C GLN A 63 -21.57 26.02 -22.96
N ALA A 64 -22.09 24.87 -23.41
CA ALA A 64 -22.12 23.68 -22.58
C ALA A 64 -20.70 23.19 -22.25
N ALA A 65 -19.70 23.42 -23.13
CA ALA A 65 -18.32 23.01 -22.89
C ALA A 65 -17.69 23.88 -21.81
N LEU A 66 -17.99 25.18 -21.81
CA LEU A 66 -17.63 26.10 -20.72
C LEU A 66 -18.29 25.70 -19.40
N HIS A 67 -19.59 25.39 -19.39
CA HIS A 67 -20.26 24.91 -18.18
C HIS A 67 -19.65 23.58 -17.68
N GLY A 68 -19.29 22.68 -18.60
CA GLY A 68 -18.58 21.44 -18.30
C GLY A 68 -17.21 21.68 -17.67
N GLN A 69 -16.44 22.66 -18.19
CA GLN A 69 -15.16 23.06 -17.61
C GLN A 69 -15.31 23.72 -16.23
N GLN A 70 -16.35 24.53 -16.03
CA GLN A 70 -16.67 25.13 -14.72
C GLN A 70 -16.98 24.03 -13.69
N LEU A 71 -17.88 23.11 -14.02
CA LEU A 71 -18.22 21.97 -13.16
C LEU A 71 -17.00 21.09 -12.89
N ALA A 72 -16.16 20.86 -13.89
CA ALA A 72 -14.95 20.07 -13.75
C ALA A 72 -13.93 20.73 -12.79
N GLY A 73 -13.66 22.03 -12.98
CA GLY A 73 -12.79 22.79 -12.09
C GLY A 73 -13.30 22.81 -10.64
N LEU A 74 -14.62 22.99 -10.47
CA LEU A 74 -15.27 22.97 -9.16
C LEU A 74 -15.15 21.59 -8.48
N LEU A 75 -15.39 20.51 -9.19
CA LEU A 75 -15.31 19.16 -8.62
C LEU A 75 -13.87 18.78 -8.24
N VAL A 76 -12.88 19.13 -9.06
CA VAL A 76 -11.45 18.90 -8.74
C VAL A 76 -11.05 19.68 -7.48
N LEU A 77 -11.50 20.93 -7.36
CA LEU A 77 -11.27 21.76 -6.17
C LEU A 77 -11.90 21.13 -4.93
N LEU A 78 -13.19 20.79 -4.98
CA LEU A 78 -13.92 20.20 -3.84
C LEU A 78 -13.32 18.86 -3.41
N ALA A 79 -13.03 17.97 -4.36
CA ALA A 79 -12.42 16.68 -4.07
C ALA A 79 -11.04 16.84 -3.40
N SER A 80 -10.20 17.75 -3.90
CA SER A 80 -8.89 18.02 -3.31
C SER A 80 -9.00 18.54 -1.88
N LEU A 81 -9.95 19.44 -1.60
CA LEU A 81 -10.20 19.95 -0.25
C LEU A 81 -10.69 18.85 0.71
N VAL A 82 -11.59 17.97 0.25
CA VAL A 82 -12.05 16.82 1.04
C VAL A 82 -10.88 15.89 1.38
N ILE A 83 -10.01 15.59 0.42
CA ILE A 83 -8.84 14.73 0.65
C ILE A 83 -7.85 15.38 1.63
N ILE A 84 -7.58 16.69 1.49
CA ILE A 84 -6.74 17.43 2.45
C ILE A 84 -7.34 17.37 3.86
N ALA A 85 -8.65 17.60 4.00
CA ALA A 85 -9.34 17.53 5.28
C ALA A 85 -9.26 16.12 5.90
N LEU A 86 -9.43 15.07 5.09
CA LEU A 86 -9.27 13.68 5.53
C LEU A 86 -7.84 13.41 6.00
N LEU A 87 -6.82 13.78 5.21
CA LEU A 87 -5.40 13.62 5.56
C LEU A 87 -5.02 14.37 6.85
N GLN A 88 -5.53 15.59 7.03
CA GLN A 88 -5.32 16.34 8.27
C GLN A 88 -6.03 15.67 9.45
N SER A 89 -7.24 15.16 9.24
CA SER A 89 -7.99 14.47 10.30
C SER A 89 -7.28 13.20 10.76
N THR A 90 -6.73 12.41 9.83
CA THR A 90 -5.94 11.22 10.15
C THR A 90 -4.65 11.61 10.86
N TRP A 91 -3.94 12.62 10.36
CA TRP A 91 -2.72 13.12 11.01
C TRP A 91 -2.97 13.61 12.45
N ARG A 92 -4.06 14.35 12.68
CA ARG A 92 -4.44 14.79 14.04
C ARG A 92 -4.82 13.62 14.94
N ARG A 93 -5.50 12.60 14.42
CA ARG A 93 -5.80 11.38 15.16
C ARG A 93 -4.52 10.65 15.54
N ASP A 94 -3.59 10.50 14.61
CA ASP A 94 -2.30 9.85 14.83
C ASP A 94 -1.47 10.62 15.87
N LEU A 95 -1.41 11.96 15.79
CA LEU A 95 -0.73 12.79 16.80
C LEU A 95 -1.35 12.64 18.19
N ARG A 96 -2.68 12.70 18.32
CA ARG A 96 -3.36 12.50 19.61
C ARG A 96 -3.12 11.10 20.16
N MET A 97 -3.06 10.11 19.27
CA MET A 97 -2.74 8.74 19.64
C MET A 97 -1.30 8.65 20.15
N LEU A 98 -0.34 9.27 19.47
CA LEU A 98 1.05 9.35 19.93
C LEU A 98 1.19 10.09 21.27
N GLU A 99 0.44 11.17 21.48
CA GLU A 99 0.40 11.89 22.76
C GLU A 99 -0.14 11.02 23.89
N GLY A 100 -1.21 10.27 23.65
CA GLY A 100 -1.73 9.30 24.62
C GLY A 100 -0.72 8.19 24.94
N LEU A 101 0.05 7.76 23.94
CA LEU A 101 1.07 6.72 24.11
C LEU A 101 2.33 7.23 24.82
N ALA A 102 2.68 8.51 24.67
CA ALA A 102 3.77 9.13 25.42
C ALA A 102 3.52 9.14 26.95
N GLN A 103 2.26 9.15 27.37
CA GLN A 103 1.88 9.09 28.79
C GLN A 103 2.09 7.70 29.41
N GLU A 104 2.10 6.64 28.59
CA GLU A 104 2.19 5.25 29.07
C GLU A 104 3.62 4.79 29.38
N ARG A 105 4.62 5.66 29.17
CA ARG A 105 6.05 5.39 29.44
C ARG A 105 6.53 4.01 28.93
N PRO A 106 6.40 3.73 27.62
CA PRO A 106 6.98 2.52 27.04
C PRO A 106 8.50 2.53 27.25
N GLU A 107 9.10 1.35 27.44
CA GLU A 107 10.54 1.24 27.68
C GLU A 107 11.34 1.65 26.45
N LEU A 108 10.83 1.26 25.27
CA LEU A 108 11.34 1.66 23.97
C LEU A 108 10.16 1.90 23.03
N SER A 109 10.28 2.93 22.21
CA SER A 109 9.28 3.27 21.19
C SER A 109 9.96 3.51 19.86
N HIS A 110 9.40 2.94 18.80
CA HIS A 110 9.76 3.26 17.42
C HIS A 110 8.52 3.78 16.71
N VAL A 111 8.67 4.89 15.99
CA VAL A 111 7.63 5.43 15.13
C VAL A 111 8.18 5.38 13.73
N ASP A 112 7.58 4.53 12.89
CA ASP A 112 7.97 4.43 11.50
C ASP A 112 7.54 5.73 10.80
N ARG A 113 8.53 6.50 10.36
CA ARG A 113 8.31 7.75 9.61
C ARG A 113 8.09 7.49 8.11
N GLY A 114 8.00 6.21 7.69
CA GLY A 114 7.77 5.71 6.33
C GLY A 114 6.50 6.23 5.62
N LEU A 115 5.71 7.06 6.30
CA LEU A 115 4.61 7.88 5.79
C LEU A 115 4.94 8.78 4.57
N MET A 116 6.18 8.77 4.06
CA MET A 116 6.62 9.66 2.98
C MET A 116 7.08 8.96 1.69
N ALA A 117 7.37 7.65 1.68
CA ALA A 117 8.00 6.99 0.52
C ALA A 117 7.05 6.65 -0.66
N PRO A 118 5.82 6.10 -0.47
CA PRO A 118 4.94 5.81 -1.61
C PRO A 118 4.28 7.05 -2.21
N VAL A 119 4.45 8.22 -1.59
CA VAL A 119 3.86 9.49 -2.03
C VAL A 119 4.51 9.97 -3.34
N PHE A 120 5.80 9.71 -3.56
CA PHE A 120 6.51 10.14 -4.78
C PHE A 120 6.06 9.39 -6.04
N GLY A 121 5.86 8.07 -5.95
CA GLY A 121 5.38 7.26 -7.06
C GLY A 121 3.95 7.61 -7.49
N GLY A 122 3.06 7.86 -6.51
CA GLY A 122 1.71 8.35 -6.77
C GLY A 122 1.67 9.75 -7.38
N ILE A 123 2.56 10.65 -6.93
CA ILE A 123 2.68 12.02 -7.48
C ILE A 123 3.10 11.97 -8.96
N CYS A 124 4.12 11.18 -9.33
CA CYS A 124 4.57 11.09 -10.71
C CYS A 124 3.50 10.49 -11.64
N ALA A 125 2.77 9.48 -11.19
CA ALA A 125 1.69 8.86 -11.96
C ALA A 125 0.53 9.85 -12.22
N ILE A 126 0.15 10.68 -11.24
CA ILE A 126 -0.91 11.67 -11.44
C ILE A 126 -0.44 12.81 -12.34
N VAL A 127 0.80 13.30 -12.22
CA VAL A 127 1.34 14.33 -13.11
C VAL A 127 1.34 13.85 -14.56
N LEU A 128 1.74 12.60 -14.80
CA LEU A 128 1.73 12.00 -16.14
C LEU A 128 0.30 11.76 -16.68
N LEU A 129 -0.64 11.34 -15.83
CA LEU A 129 -2.05 11.17 -16.22
C LEU A 129 -2.75 12.50 -16.49
N ALA A 130 -2.49 13.53 -15.68
CA ALA A 130 -3.03 14.88 -15.87
C ALA A 130 -2.44 15.54 -17.12
N ALA A 131 -1.12 15.41 -17.34
CA ALA A 131 -0.46 15.90 -18.54
C ALA A 131 -0.94 15.15 -19.80
N GLY A 132 -1.09 13.83 -19.73
CA GLY A 132 -1.61 13.01 -20.83
C GLY A 132 -3.07 13.32 -21.16
N GLY A 133 -3.93 13.46 -20.14
CA GLY A 133 -5.34 13.83 -20.32
C GLY A 133 -5.53 15.25 -20.86
N TYR A 134 -4.73 16.21 -20.40
CA TYR A 134 -4.72 17.59 -20.92
C TYR A 134 -4.21 17.64 -22.36
N TYR A 135 -3.11 16.95 -22.67
CA TYR A 135 -2.60 16.85 -24.03
C TYR A 135 -3.61 16.20 -24.98
N PHE A 136 -4.27 15.13 -24.56
CA PHE A 136 -5.33 14.48 -25.35
C PHE A 136 -6.54 15.39 -25.58
N PHE A 137 -6.95 16.16 -24.57
CA PHE A 137 -8.05 17.14 -24.69
C PHE A 137 -7.70 18.30 -25.64
N VAL A 138 -6.46 18.80 -25.60
CA VAL A 138 -6.00 19.88 -26.47
C VAL A 138 -5.80 19.41 -27.91
N THR A 139 -5.36 18.16 -28.13
CA THR A 139 -5.02 17.65 -29.47
C THR A 139 -6.19 17.05 -30.25
N GLN A 140 -7.24 16.52 -29.59
CA GLN A 140 -8.41 15.94 -30.28
C GLN A 140 -9.52 16.96 -30.60
N GLY A 141 -9.39 18.21 -30.16
CA GLY A 141 -10.37 19.26 -30.40
C GLY A 141 -11.74 18.96 -29.78
N ALA A 142 -12.64 19.93 -29.77
CA ALA A 142 -13.96 19.88 -29.13
C ALA A 142 -14.98 18.94 -29.80
N SER A 143 -14.54 17.78 -30.32
CA SER A 143 -15.39 16.76 -30.93
C SER A 143 -15.83 15.71 -29.89
N GLY A 144 -16.56 16.16 -28.88
CA GLY A 144 -17.31 15.25 -28.01
C GLY A 144 -17.20 15.57 -26.52
N PHE A 145 -18.33 15.96 -25.95
CA PHE A 145 -18.59 16.07 -24.52
C PHE A 145 -18.30 14.81 -23.68
N GLY A 146 -17.91 13.69 -24.30
CA GLY A 146 -17.69 12.40 -23.62
C GLY A 146 -16.37 12.28 -22.85
N VAL A 147 -15.38 13.16 -23.09
CA VAL A 147 -14.03 12.96 -22.54
C VAL A 147 -13.82 13.66 -21.19
N VAL A 148 -14.48 14.79 -20.95
CA VAL A 148 -14.37 15.55 -19.68
C VAL A 148 -14.81 14.73 -18.46
N PRO A 149 -15.98 14.06 -18.45
CA PRO A 149 -16.37 13.21 -17.31
C PRO A 149 -15.46 11.99 -17.13
N ALA A 150 -14.89 11.44 -18.20
CA ALA A 150 -13.95 10.31 -18.12
C ALA A 150 -12.61 10.71 -17.48
N VAL A 151 -12.07 11.88 -17.82
CA VAL A 151 -10.85 12.42 -17.19
C VAL A 151 -11.12 12.75 -15.72
N LEU A 152 -12.28 13.31 -15.40
CA LEU A 152 -12.65 13.64 -14.03
C LEU A 152 -12.83 12.38 -13.17
N ALA A 153 -13.50 11.36 -13.71
CA ALA A 153 -13.63 10.05 -13.08
C ALA A 153 -12.26 9.40 -12.88
N ALA A 154 -11.35 9.48 -13.85
CA ALA A 154 -10.00 8.94 -13.73
C ALA A 154 -9.18 9.65 -12.64
N VAL A 155 -9.29 10.97 -12.50
CA VAL A 155 -8.61 11.74 -11.44
C VAL A 155 -9.17 11.39 -10.05
N ILE A 156 -10.50 11.28 -9.91
CA ILE A 156 -11.15 10.89 -8.65
C ILE A 156 -10.79 9.44 -8.29
N LEU A 157 -10.84 8.52 -9.26
CA LEU A 157 -10.51 7.11 -9.06
C LEU A 157 -9.02 6.95 -8.71
N ALA A 158 -8.12 7.66 -9.39
CA ALA A 158 -6.70 7.68 -9.07
C ALA A 158 -6.45 8.26 -7.66
N GLY A 159 -7.14 9.33 -7.29
CA GLY A 159 -7.09 9.90 -5.94
C GLY A 159 -7.56 8.93 -4.86
N LEU A 160 -8.65 8.18 -5.12
CA LEU A 160 -9.15 7.13 -4.24
C LEU A 160 -8.17 5.95 -4.13
N VAL A 161 -7.65 5.47 -5.26
CA VAL A 161 -6.66 4.39 -5.30
C VAL A 161 -5.39 4.81 -4.56
N ILE A 162 -4.94 6.04 -4.71
CA ILE A 162 -3.79 6.58 -3.99
C ILE A 162 -4.08 6.74 -2.51
N LEU A 163 -5.29 7.16 -2.11
CA LEU A 163 -5.69 7.17 -0.70
C LEU A 163 -5.67 5.76 -0.09
N VAL A 164 -6.07 4.74 -0.85
CA VAL A 164 -6.06 3.34 -0.41
C VAL A 164 -4.62 2.79 -0.36
N LEU A 165 -3.80 3.07 -1.37
CA LEU A 165 -2.41 2.59 -1.47
C LEU A 165 -1.44 3.37 -0.57
N ALA A 166 -1.73 4.63 -0.27
CA ALA A 166 -0.95 5.47 0.64
C ALA A 166 -1.25 5.18 2.11
N ARG A 167 -2.26 4.35 2.42
CA ARG A 167 -2.39 3.84 3.78
C ARG A 167 -1.21 2.90 4.05
N PRO A 168 -0.36 3.19 5.05
CA PRO A 168 0.74 2.31 5.39
C PRO A 168 0.16 0.92 5.68
N LYS A 169 0.65 -0.07 4.94
CA LYS A 169 0.20 -1.46 5.10
C LYS A 169 0.81 -2.11 6.35
N GLY A 170 1.75 -1.45 7.04
CA GLY A 170 2.38 -1.91 8.29
C GLY A 170 2.05 -1.05 9.51
N ALA A 171 2.77 -1.30 10.62
CA ALA A 171 2.68 -0.52 11.84
C ALA A 171 3.20 0.90 11.66
N THR A 172 2.49 1.88 12.19
CA THR A 172 2.91 3.28 12.29
C THR A 172 3.77 3.51 13.53
N ALA A 173 3.53 2.75 14.60
CA ALA A 173 4.39 2.76 15.78
C ALA A 173 4.44 1.37 16.45
N LEU A 174 5.60 1.08 17.02
CA LEU A 174 5.87 -0.07 17.88
C LEU A 174 6.28 0.43 19.26
N LEU A 175 5.64 -0.08 20.29
CA LEU A 175 5.90 0.28 21.68
C LEU A 175 6.14 -0.99 22.49
N LEU A 176 7.33 -1.08 23.08
CA LEU A 176 7.73 -2.23 23.87
C LEU A 176 7.36 -1.98 25.33
N TYR A 177 6.60 -2.92 25.90
CA TYR A 177 6.30 -3.02 27.32
C TYR A 177 6.89 -4.32 27.86
N PRO A 178 7.01 -4.50 29.19
CA PRO A 178 7.64 -5.70 29.76
C PRO A 178 7.00 -7.03 29.31
N THR A 179 5.69 -7.05 29.10
CA THR A 179 4.92 -8.28 28.84
C THR A 179 4.35 -8.39 27.42
N ASP A 180 4.15 -7.26 26.75
CA ASP A 180 3.50 -7.21 25.44
C ASP A 180 4.14 -6.17 24.51
N LEU A 181 3.92 -6.36 23.22
CA LEU A 181 4.19 -5.38 22.18
C LEU A 181 2.88 -4.64 21.88
N ALA A 182 2.83 -3.33 22.10
CA ALA A 182 1.74 -2.55 21.55
C ALA A 182 2.09 -2.06 20.15
N VAL A 183 1.22 -2.37 19.21
CA VAL A 183 1.33 -1.94 17.83
C VAL A 183 0.24 -0.93 17.52
N VAL A 184 0.64 0.16 16.89
CA VAL A 184 -0.29 1.15 16.34
C VAL A 184 -0.30 0.97 14.83
N SER A 185 -1.44 0.61 14.27
CA SER A 185 -1.62 0.53 12.83
C SER A 185 -2.98 1.10 12.44
N ARG A 186 -3.04 1.89 11.36
CA ARG A 186 -4.29 2.44 10.78
C ARG A 186 -5.21 3.14 11.81
N GLY A 187 -4.63 3.84 12.79
CA GLY A 187 -5.38 4.54 13.84
C GLY A 187 -6.03 3.62 14.89
N ALA A 188 -5.66 2.33 14.93
CA ALA A 188 -6.06 1.37 15.94
C ALA A 188 -4.84 0.87 16.71
N ARG A 189 -5.04 0.57 17.99
CA ARG A 189 -4.03 -0.05 18.86
C ARG A 189 -4.35 -1.52 19.02
N SER A 190 -3.37 -2.38 18.78
CA SER A 190 -3.41 -3.78 19.16
C SER A 190 -2.30 -4.05 20.17
N ARG A 191 -2.57 -4.90 21.15
CA ARG A 191 -1.54 -5.48 22.03
C ARG A 191 -1.32 -6.91 21.59
N VAL A 192 -0.06 -7.28 21.44
CA VAL A 192 0.37 -8.57 20.93
C VAL A 192 1.32 -9.15 21.98
N PRO A 193 1.03 -10.32 22.55
CA PRO A 193 1.98 -10.99 23.42
C PRO A 193 3.22 -11.39 22.63
N TYR A 194 4.39 -11.34 23.25
CA TYR A 194 5.65 -11.64 22.55
C TYR A 194 5.72 -13.05 21.96
N SER A 195 4.94 -14.00 22.48
CA SER A 195 4.78 -15.36 21.93
C SER A 195 4.19 -15.38 20.53
N ASP A 196 3.43 -14.35 20.16
CA ASP A 196 2.67 -14.29 18.91
C ASP A 196 3.37 -13.38 17.88
N VAL A 197 4.53 -12.85 18.23
CA VAL A 197 5.38 -12.06 17.34
C VAL A 197 6.29 -13.01 16.56
N GLN A 198 6.30 -12.85 15.24
CA GLN A 198 7.16 -13.55 14.31
C GLN A 198 8.34 -12.66 13.95
N HIS A 199 9.56 -13.13 14.18
CA HIS A 199 10.79 -12.40 13.85
C HIS A 199 11.50 -13.10 12.69
N PHE A 200 11.67 -12.39 11.57
CA PHE A 200 12.40 -12.88 10.41
C PHE A 200 13.74 -12.16 10.28
N VAL A 201 14.76 -12.93 9.90
CA VAL A 201 16.12 -12.43 9.69
C VAL A 201 16.42 -12.50 8.20
N GLY A 202 16.51 -11.34 7.55
CA GLY A 202 17.04 -11.20 6.20
C GLY A 202 18.45 -10.60 6.22
N ASP A 203 19.14 -10.64 5.08
CA ASP A 203 20.57 -10.24 4.96
C ASP A 203 20.89 -8.82 5.48
N LYS A 204 19.94 -7.89 5.35
CA LYS A 204 20.11 -6.47 5.75
C LYS A 204 18.94 -5.89 6.54
N THR A 205 17.90 -6.67 6.79
CA THR A 205 16.67 -6.19 7.43
C THR A 205 16.13 -7.27 8.35
N HIS A 206 15.63 -6.85 9.52
CA HIS A 206 14.82 -7.72 10.35
C HIS A 206 13.37 -7.29 10.15
N SER A 207 12.51 -8.26 9.87
CA SER A 207 11.08 -8.01 9.79
C SER A 207 10.38 -8.65 10.97
N PHE A 208 9.32 -7.98 11.41
CA PHE A 208 8.47 -8.45 12.50
C PHE A 208 7.03 -8.52 12.01
N ASN A 209 6.36 -9.62 12.31
CA ASN A 209 4.96 -9.86 11.98
C ASN A 209 4.21 -10.41 13.22
N TRP A 210 2.88 -10.43 13.21
CA TRP A 210 2.05 -10.99 14.27
C TRP A 210 0.66 -11.35 13.75
N ALA A 211 -0.06 -12.19 14.48
CA ALA A 211 -1.44 -12.55 14.12
C ALA A 211 -2.34 -11.30 14.06
N GLY A 212 -2.95 -11.04 12.90
CA GLY A 212 -3.87 -9.92 12.68
C GLY A 212 -3.24 -8.63 12.12
N SER A 213 -1.92 -8.58 11.90
CA SER A 213 -1.23 -7.48 11.19
C SER A 213 -1.70 -7.32 9.72
N GLY A 214 -2.29 -8.38 9.14
CA GLY A 214 -2.44 -8.51 7.68
C GLY A 214 -1.09 -8.85 7.03
N ARG A 215 -1.00 -8.96 5.71
CA ARG A 215 0.28 -9.24 5.01
C ARG A 215 1.32 -8.10 5.07
N GLY A 216 1.29 -7.26 6.10
CA GLY A 216 2.17 -6.11 6.26
C GLY A 216 3.21 -6.38 7.33
N ASP A 217 4.38 -6.84 6.92
CA ASP A 217 5.53 -6.95 7.81
C ASP A 217 6.01 -5.55 8.22
N VAL A 218 6.44 -5.40 9.48
CA VAL A 218 7.19 -4.21 9.89
C VAL A 218 8.66 -4.46 9.63
N LEU A 219 9.22 -3.68 8.71
CA LEU A 219 10.64 -3.71 8.39
C LEU A 219 11.34 -2.69 9.29
N LEU A 220 12.20 -3.17 10.19
CA LEU A 220 13.11 -2.29 10.92
C LEU A 220 14.49 -2.38 10.25
N GLY A 221 14.88 -1.27 9.61
CA GLY A 221 16.22 -1.14 9.03
C GLY A 221 17.31 -1.27 10.11
N GLN A 222 18.51 -1.72 9.72
CA GLN A 222 19.63 -1.88 10.66
C GLN A 222 19.97 -0.57 11.40
N ASP A 223 19.76 0.58 10.76
CA ASP A 223 20.17 1.90 11.26
C ASP A 223 19.07 2.65 12.03
N GLU A 224 17.80 2.26 11.91
CA GLU A 224 16.69 3.10 12.39
C GLU A 224 16.45 3.00 13.90
N SER A 225 16.63 1.82 14.49
CA SER A 225 16.44 1.58 15.94
C SER A 225 17.07 0.26 16.41
N PRO A 226 18.42 0.16 16.46
CA PRO A 226 19.13 -1.09 16.72
C PRO A 226 18.78 -1.70 18.08
N ARG A 227 18.65 -0.87 19.13
CA ARG A 227 18.30 -1.33 20.48
C ARG A 227 16.87 -1.89 20.57
N LEU A 228 15.90 -1.23 19.93
CA LEU A 228 14.51 -1.70 19.92
C LEU A 228 14.40 -3.03 19.19
N ARG A 229 15.07 -3.16 18.04
CA ARG A 229 15.15 -4.41 17.29
C ARG A 229 15.74 -5.54 18.12
N GLN A 230 16.87 -5.29 18.80
CA GLN A 230 17.53 -6.29 19.63
C GLN A 230 16.62 -6.74 20.78
N VAL A 231 16.06 -5.80 21.56
CA VAL A 231 15.18 -6.14 22.69
C VAL A 231 13.91 -6.85 22.22
N LEU A 232 13.33 -6.43 21.09
CA LEU A 232 12.16 -7.09 20.52
C LEU A 232 12.47 -8.53 20.10
N ALA A 233 13.60 -8.75 19.42
CA ALA A 233 14.05 -10.08 19.02
C ALA A 233 14.32 -10.97 20.26
N GLU A 234 15.02 -10.46 21.26
CA GLU A 234 15.33 -11.18 22.51
C GLU A 234 14.05 -11.59 23.25
N ARG A 235 13.08 -10.67 23.39
CA ARG A 235 11.80 -10.96 24.08
C ARG A 235 10.93 -11.94 23.31
N THR A 236 10.84 -11.75 21.99
CA THR A 236 10.09 -12.65 21.11
C THR A 236 10.68 -14.05 21.19
N HIS A 237 12.00 -14.16 21.10
CA HIS A 237 12.73 -15.42 21.20
C HIS A 237 12.50 -16.07 22.58
N ALA A 238 12.68 -15.33 23.68
CA ALA A 238 12.51 -15.86 25.03
C ALA A 238 11.06 -16.33 25.30
N ALA A 239 10.07 -15.55 24.86
CA ALA A 239 8.66 -15.90 25.02
C ALA A 239 8.30 -17.16 24.22
N LEU A 240 8.69 -17.22 22.94
CA LEU A 240 8.38 -18.34 22.06
C LEU A 240 9.14 -19.61 22.46
N ALA A 241 10.40 -19.50 22.93
CA ALA A 241 11.17 -20.64 23.42
C ALA A 241 10.52 -21.29 24.65
N GLN A 242 9.81 -20.51 25.47
CA GLN A 242 9.07 -21.02 26.62
C GLN A 242 7.69 -21.59 26.23
N SER A 243 6.96 -20.92 25.33
CA SER A 243 5.58 -21.29 24.98
C SER A 243 5.50 -22.40 23.93
N ALA A 244 6.38 -22.43 22.92
CA ALA A 244 6.28 -23.36 21.80
C ALA A 244 6.34 -24.84 22.19
N PRO A 245 7.23 -25.29 23.12
CA PRO A 245 7.22 -26.68 23.58
C PRO A 245 5.89 -27.07 24.24
N GLN A 246 5.31 -26.16 25.03
CA GLN A 246 4.04 -26.38 25.72
C GLN A 246 2.87 -26.43 24.73
N GLN A 247 2.83 -25.53 23.75
CA GLN A 247 1.82 -25.52 22.68
C GLN A 247 1.86 -26.83 21.89
N LEU A 248 3.06 -27.29 21.51
CA LEU A 248 3.23 -28.56 20.80
C LEU A 248 2.82 -29.77 21.65
N ALA A 249 3.13 -29.77 22.95
CA ALA A 249 2.69 -30.83 23.87
C ALA A 249 1.16 -30.88 24.01
N GLN A 250 0.48 -29.73 23.92
CA GLN A 250 -0.98 -29.62 23.89
C GLN A 250 -1.59 -29.97 22.52
N GLY A 251 -0.79 -30.35 21.52
CA GLY A 251 -1.25 -30.65 20.17
C GLY A 251 -1.60 -29.41 19.34
N GLN A 252 -1.25 -28.21 19.82
CA GLN A 252 -1.41 -26.98 19.05
C GLN A 252 -0.34 -26.88 17.96
N THR A 253 -0.64 -26.08 16.93
CA THR A 253 0.30 -25.79 15.85
C THR A 253 1.02 -24.49 16.14
N VAL A 254 2.35 -24.50 16.02
CA VAL A 254 3.20 -23.33 16.15
C VAL A 254 3.56 -22.83 14.75
N ASP A 255 3.34 -21.54 14.50
CA ASP A 255 3.54 -20.91 13.20
C ASP A 255 4.89 -20.18 13.13
N PHE A 256 5.71 -20.55 12.16
CA PHE A 256 7.01 -19.97 11.83
C PHE A 256 7.00 -19.34 10.42
N GLY A 257 5.85 -18.91 9.91
CA GLY A 257 5.72 -18.28 8.59
C GLY A 257 5.41 -19.30 7.49
N GLU A 258 6.34 -19.54 6.57
CA GLU A 258 6.16 -20.59 5.54
C GLU A 258 6.19 -22.02 6.11
N ILE A 259 6.62 -22.17 7.37
CA ILE A 259 6.67 -23.44 8.09
C ILE A 259 5.73 -23.39 9.29
N THR A 260 4.84 -24.37 9.41
CA THR A 260 4.06 -24.59 10.63
C THR A 260 4.39 -25.95 11.21
N LEU A 261 4.60 -26.03 12.52
CA LEU A 261 4.94 -27.26 13.21
C LEU A 261 3.82 -27.68 14.15
N SER A 262 3.36 -28.92 14.03
CA SER A 262 2.44 -29.55 14.99
C SER A 262 3.12 -30.77 15.63
N ARG A 263 2.39 -31.53 16.45
CA ARG A 263 2.92 -32.74 17.08
C ARG A 263 3.40 -33.78 16.04
N ASP A 264 2.58 -34.07 15.05
CA ASP A 264 2.80 -35.20 14.14
C ASP A 264 3.08 -34.78 12.69
N VAL A 265 2.88 -33.51 12.37
CA VAL A 265 3.03 -32.96 11.02
C VAL A 265 3.82 -31.66 11.04
N MET A 266 4.76 -31.52 10.12
CA MET A 266 5.35 -30.26 9.70
C MET A 266 4.75 -29.86 8.36
N THR A 267 4.26 -28.64 8.24
CA THR A 267 3.78 -28.11 6.97
C THR A 267 4.80 -27.11 6.44
N ILE A 268 5.26 -27.30 5.20
CA ILE A 268 6.16 -26.35 4.53
C ILE A 268 5.48 -25.90 3.25
N ASN A 269 5.26 -24.60 3.09
CA ASN A 269 4.61 -24.03 1.90
C ASN A 269 3.27 -24.73 1.55
N GLY A 270 2.48 -25.04 2.58
CA GLY A 270 1.19 -25.73 2.45
C GLY A 270 1.27 -27.25 2.22
N LYS A 271 2.46 -27.83 2.09
CA LYS A 271 2.65 -29.28 1.97
C LYS A 271 2.86 -29.90 3.36
N ASN A 272 1.97 -30.82 3.72
CA ASN A 272 2.05 -31.58 4.96
C ASN A 272 3.10 -32.70 4.85
N ILE A 273 4.01 -32.74 5.81
CA ILE A 273 5.10 -33.72 5.94
C ILE A 273 4.92 -34.39 7.31
N ALA A 274 4.68 -35.70 7.32
CA ALA A 274 4.62 -36.44 8.57
C ALA A 274 5.97 -36.41 9.27
N MET A 275 5.98 -36.14 10.58
CA MET A 275 7.22 -36.02 11.36
C MET A 275 8.07 -37.30 11.33
N GLY A 276 7.43 -38.47 11.23
CA GLY A 276 8.15 -39.76 11.10
C GLY A 276 8.90 -39.95 9.77
N ASN A 277 8.58 -39.15 8.74
CA ASN A 277 9.28 -39.20 7.45
C ASN A 277 10.48 -38.23 7.40
N LEU A 278 10.55 -37.29 8.34
CA LEU A 278 11.59 -36.26 8.39
C LEU A 278 12.84 -36.79 9.08
N ALA A 279 13.95 -36.86 8.36
CA ALA A 279 15.24 -37.31 8.91
C ALA A 279 16.16 -36.13 9.22
N SER A 280 16.20 -35.14 8.33
CA SER A 280 17.04 -33.95 8.52
C SER A 280 16.38 -32.67 8.05
N PHE A 281 16.82 -31.56 8.67
CA PHE A 281 16.43 -30.20 8.34
C PHE A 281 17.69 -29.37 8.18
N ILE A 282 18.01 -29.03 6.93
CA ILE A 282 19.30 -28.44 6.59
C ILE A 282 19.14 -27.07 5.95
N THR A 283 20.16 -26.23 6.05
CA THR A 283 20.25 -25.01 5.24
C THR A 283 20.96 -25.34 3.91
N ALA A 284 20.30 -25.08 2.79
CA ALA A 284 20.84 -25.27 1.45
C ALA A 284 20.82 -23.95 0.68
N THR A 285 21.86 -23.70 -0.12
CA THR A 285 21.91 -22.55 -1.02
C THR A 285 21.45 -22.98 -2.41
N SER A 286 20.44 -22.31 -2.95
CA SER A 286 19.92 -22.55 -4.30
C SER A 286 19.95 -21.26 -5.10
N GLY A 287 20.98 -21.09 -5.92
CA GLY A 287 21.20 -19.84 -6.67
C GLY A 287 21.61 -18.68 -5.76
N SER A 288 20.85 -17.58 -5.79
CA SER A 288 21.08 -16.39 -4.94
C SER A 288 20.49 -16.52 -3.54
N ASP A 289 19.61 -17.49 -3.31
CA ASP A 289 18.79 -17.57 -2.11
C ASP A 289 19.22 -18.74 -1.23
N THR A 290 19.09 -18.56 0.09
CA THR A 290 19.24 -19.64 1.07
C THR A 290 17.86 -20.16 1.46
N ALA A 291 17.71 -21.47 1.53
CA ALA A 291 16.47 -22.14 1.88
C ALA A 291 16.70 -23.21 2.94
N PHE A 292 15.71 -23.39 3.81
CA PHE A 292 15.63 -24.57 4.67
C PHE A 292 14.99 -25.72 3.90
N GLU A 293 15.64 -26.88 3.92
CA GLU A 293 15.15 -28.09 3.27
C GLU A 293 14.88 -29.19 4.31
N ALA A 294 13.66 -29.70 4.28
CA ALA A 294 13.27 -30.92 4.98
C ALA A 294 13.58 -32.13 4.10
N ARG A 295 14.35 -33.10 4.61
CA ARG A 295 14.75 -34.29 3.87
C ARG A 295 14.38 -35.58 4.61
N ASP A 296 14.08 -36.62 3.85
CA ASP A 296 13.86 -37.96 4.39
C ASP A 296 15.18 -38.72 4.63
N HIS A 297 15.06 -39.97 5.12
CA HIS A 297 16.19 -40.84 5.41
C HIS A 297 17.01 -41.24 4.16
N SER A 298 16.43 -41.09 2.96
CA SER A 298 17.13 -41.31 1.68
C SER A 298 17.85 -40.06 1.18
N GLY A 299 17.67 -38.92 1.85
CA GLY A 299 18.19 -37.61 1.44
C GLY A 299 17.30 -36.87 0.43
N THR A 300 16.10 -37.39 0.14
CA THR A 300 15.14 -36.77 -0.78
C THR A 300 14.49 -35.56 -0.13
N VAL A 301 14.40 -34.45 -0.86
CA VAL A 301 13.77 -33.22 -0.38
C VAL A 301 12.25 -33.38 -0.32
N LEU A 302 11.70 -33.34 0.89
CA LEU A 302 10.27 -33.41 1.17
C LEU A 302 9.60 -32.04 1.04
N GLY A 303 10.31 -30.96 1.36
CA GLY A 303 9.83 -29.58 1.26
C GLY A 303 10.96 -28.57 1.46
N SER A 304 10.75 -27.35 0.98
CA SER A 304 11.71 -26.26 1.08
C SER A 304 11.01 -24.92 1.34
N ALA A 305 11.61 -24.06 2.17
CA ALA A 305 11.17 -22.69 2.44
C ALA A 305 12.36 -21.74 2.47
N VAL A 306 12.20 -20.53 1.95
CA VAL A 306 13.27 -19.52 1.94
C VAL A 306 13.58 -19.09 3.38
N THR A 307 14.85 -19.04 3.76
CA THR A 307 15.28 -18.74 5.15
C THR A 307 14.71 -17.42 5.66
N ALA A 308 14.71 -16.38 4.83
CA ALA A 308 14.16 -15.06 5.13
C ALA A 308 12.63 -15.05 5.36
N ARG A 309 11.92 -16.14 5.06
CA ARG A 309 10.47 -16.32 5.25
C ARG A 309 10.13 -17.31 6.36
N VAL A 310 11.13 -17.79 7.08
CA VAL A 310 10.96 -18.62 8.27
C VAL A 310 11.25 -17.77 9.50
N ALA A 311 10.21 -17.51 10.29
CA ALA A 311 10.32 -16.76 11.52
C ALA A 311 11.01 -17.59 12.60
N ASN A 312 11.75 -16.94 13.50
CA ASN A 312 12.32 -17.54 14.72
C ASN A 312 13.04 -18.88 14.45
N ALA A 313 13.81 -18.95 13.36
CA ALA A 313 14.37 -20.20 12.83
C ALA A 313 15.18 -21.00 13.87
N ASP A 314 15.88 -20.34 14.78
CA ASP A 314 16.65 -21.01 15.85
C ASP A 314 15.74 -21.83 16.79
N ILE A 315 14.54 -21.32 17.09
CA ILE A 315 13.56 -22.04 17.94
C ILE A 315 13.01 -23.23 17.18
N LEU A 316 12.65 -23.06 15.91
CA LEU A 316 12.23 -24.18 15.05
C LEU A 316 13.31 -25.28 15.04
N ARG A 317 14.56 -24.91 14.81
CA ARG A 317 15.71 -25.83 14.82
C ARG A 317 15.87 -26.56 16.16
N SER A 318 15.76 -25.86 17.29
CA SER A 318 15.78 -26.47 18.62
C SER A 318 14.67 -27.50 18.79
N LEU A 319 13.42 -27.14 18.44
CA LEU A 319 12.26 -28.02 18.57
C LEU A 319 12.37 -29.29 17.70
N LEU A 320 13.00 -29.19 16.54
CA LEU A 320 13.26 -30.35 15.68
C LEU A 320 14.37 -31.24 16.26
N THR A 321 15.40 -30.63 16.82
CA THR A 321 16.52 -31.34 17.48
C THR A 321 16.01 -32.13 18.69
N ASP A 322 15.13 -31.54 19.51
CA ASP A 322 14.48 -32.20 20.65
C ASP A 322 13.63 -33.42 20.25
N ARG A 323 13.25 -33.49 18.96
CA ARG A 323 12.50 -34.61 18.37
C ARG A 323 13.38 -35.61 17.63
N GLY A 324 14.70 -35.50 17.74
CA GLY A 324 15.67 -36.41 17.13
C GLY A 324 15.90 -36.19 15.63
N ILE A 325 15.47 -35.05 15.08
CA ILE A 325 15.73 -34.70 13.69
C ILE A 325 17.12 -34.06 13.60
N ALA A 326 17.93 -34.51 12.64
CA ALA A 326 19.25 -33.95 12.43
C ALA A 326 19.14 -32.54 11.84
N VAL A 327 19.67 -31.52 12.52
CA VAL A 327 19.63 -30.14 12.06
C VAL A 327 21.04 -29.66 11.73
N MET A 328 21.27 -29.21 10.48
CA MET A 328 22.58 -28.77 9.98
C MET A 328 22.52 -27.38 9.35
#